data_AF-A0A956KI33-F1
#
_entry.id   AF-A0A956KI33-F1
#
_cell.length_a   1.000
_cell.length_b   1.000
_cell.length_c   1.000
_cell.angle_alpha   90.00
_cell.angle_beta   90.00
_cell.angle_gamma   90.00
#
_symmetry.space_group_name_H-M   'P 1'
#
loop_
_entity.id
_entity.type
_entity.pdbx_description
1 polymer ?
#
loop_
_entity_poly.entity_id
_entity_poly.type
_entity_poly.pdbx_seq_one_letter_code
_entity_poly.pdbx_strand_id
1 'polypeptide(L)'
;MRTRAGLSSGLLACALACNDAAAPRDQAPPAPAPAERDGDVAIASRPATVCEAAHGAALQSLTWVPDDARLVVRVDLEDPALEPALATLAAHVAGDNDLPVVSTLALSQLGLQLSILRPLLAAAKLAPRELALLQTEAGEAVWVLHAPCDIEALRRAMEEAWPVRTRGFAGGVVAEPARPGGFFADVVFASDDRIAFVPVHSGTRLARWLEGSETSPGSLIADDATPRLGELVDALEAAPIRVVIRNTGFLSGDRAVPGQTLRRLRVLANTVEEAPALP
;
A
#
# COMPACT_ATOMS: atom_id res chain seq x y z
N MET A 1 6.15 21.39 -53.06
CA MET A 1 4.70 21.13 -52.87
C MET A 1 4.41 21.18 -51.37
N ARG A 2 3.57 22.13 -50.94
CA ARG A 2 3.21 22.37 -49.53
C ARG A 2 1.83 21.78 -49.29
N THR A 3 1.68 20.90 -48.32
CA THR A 3 0.37 20.37 -47.89
C THR A 3 0.08 20.86 -46.48
N ARG A 4 -0.96 21.68 -46.35
CA ARG A 4 -1.52 22.17 -45.09
C ARG A 4 -2.37 21.06 -44.45
N ALA A 5 -2.18 20.78 -43.17
CA ALA A 5 -3.14 20.05 -42.35
C ALA A 5 -3.72 21.02 -41.31
N GLY A 6 -5.01 21.32 -41.45
CA GLY A 6 -5.79 22.04 -40.46
C GLY A 6 -6.36 21.04 -39.45
N LEU A 7 -6.22 21.34 -38.16
CA LEU A 7 -6.89 20.61 -37.09
C LEU A 7 -7.86 21.58 -36.41
N SER A 8 -9.13 21.21 -36.50
CA SER A 8 -10.29 21.93 -36.00
C SER A 8 -10.39 21.84 -34.49
N SER A 9 -10.57 23.00 -33.85
CA SER A 9 -10.92 23.15 -32.44
C SER A 9 -12.35 22.65 -32.18
N GLY A 10 -12.49 21.61 -31.37
CA GLY A 10 -13.77 21.17 -30.81
C GLY A 10 -13.91 21.66 -29.36
N LEU A 11 -14.65 22.75 -29.16
CA LEU A 11 -15.09 23.24 -27.85
C LEU A 11 -16.24 22.36 -27.34
N LEU A 12 -16.03 21.59 -26.27
CA LEU A 12 -17.10 20.94 -25.51
C LEU A 12 -17.53 21.87 -24.38
N ALA A 13 -18.70 22.49 -24.52
CA ALA A 13 -19.36 23.25 -23.46
C ALA A 13 -20.24 22.28 -22.63
N CYS A 14 -19.89 22.07 -21.36
CA CYS A 14 -20.78 21.39 -20.42
C CYS A 14 -21.77 22.40 -19.83
N ALA A 15 -23.05 22.23 -20.15
CA ALA A 15 -24.15 22.97 -19.55
C ALA A 15 -24.45 22.40 -18.15
N LEU A 16 -24.25 23.23 -17.13
CA LEU A 16 -24.75 23.03 -15.77
C LEU A 16 -26.25 23.34 -15.76
N ALA A 17 -27.08 22.30 -15.66
CA ALA A 17 -28.50 22.45 -15.35
C ALA A 17 -28.72 22.13 -13.87
N CYS A 18 -28.88 23.18 -13.06
CA CYS A 18 -29.55 23.10 -11.77
C CYS A 18 -31.02 22.71 -12.03
N ASN A 19 -31.50 21.65 -11.37
CA ASN A 19 -32.94 21.41 -11.32
C ASN A 19 -33.35 21.11 -9.87
N ASP A 20 -33.80 22.18 -9.22
CA ASP A 20 -34.64 22.15 -8.03
C ASP A 20 -36.01 21.56 -8.40
N ALA A 21 -36.40 20.47 -7.77
CA ALA A 21 -37.78 20.00 -7.79
C ALA A 21 -38.19 19.54 -6.39
N ALA A 22 -38.88 20.44 -5.70
CA ALA A 22 -39.59 20.17 -4.45
C ALA A 22 -40.72 19.16 -4.72
N ALA A 23 -40.74 18.06 -3.96
CA ALA A 23 -41.83 17.09 -3.96
C ALA A 23 -42.78 17.32 -2.76
N PRO A 24 -44.07 16.98 -2.88
CA PRO A 24 -45.09 17.25 -1.87
C PRO A 24 -45.01 16.30 -0.66
N ARG A 25 -45.40 16.80 0.51
CA ARG A 25 -45.56 16.05 1.75
C ARG A 25 -46.74 15.08 1.65
N ASP A 26 -46.45 13.78 1.63
CA ASP A 26 -47.43 12.73 1.88
C ASP A 26 -47.65 12.53 3.39
N GLN A 27 -48.93 12.48 3.76
CA GLN A 27 -49.43 12.32 5.11
C GLN A 27 -49.13 10.92 5.65
N ALA A 28 -48.47 10.86 6.81
CA ALA A 28 -48.32 9.63 7.58
C ALA A 28 -49.60 9.31 8.38
N PRO A 29 -50.08 8.05 8.39
CA PRO A 29 -51.17 7.62 9.26
C PRO A 29 -50.76 7.56 10.75
N PRO A 30 -51.73 7.65 11.68
CA PRO A 30 -51.45 7.71 13.12
C PRO A 30 -50.82 6.41 13.64
N ALA A 31 -49.77 6.58 14.45
CA ALA A 31 -49.04 5.49 15.08
C ALA A 31 -49.89 4.76 16.15
N PRO A 32 -49.84 3.41 16.23
CA PRO A 32 -50.40 2.65 17.34
C PRO A 32 -49.58 2.84 18.63
N ALA A 33 -50.28 2.69 19.76
CA ALA A 33 -49.80 2.91 21.12
C ALA A 33 -48.55 2.09 21.49
N PRO A 34 -47.70 2.59 22.40
CA PRO A 34 -46.49 1.90 22.82
C PRO A 34 -46.84 0.65 23.63
N ALA A 35 -46.30 -0.49 23.20
CA ALA A 35 -46.22 -1.69 24.03
C ALA A 35 -45.07 -1.50 25.03
N GLU A 36 -45.39 -1.53 26.32
CA GLU A 36 -44.43 -1.70 27.41
C GLU A 36 -43.61 -2.97 27.13
N ARG A 37 -42.30 -2.79 26.86
CA ARG A 37 -41.33 -3.86 26.91
C ARG A 37 -40.55 -3.70 28.20
N ASP A 38 -41.05 -4.38 29.23
CA ASP A 38 -40.27 -4.77 30.39
C ASP A 38 -39.19 -5.75 29.93
N GLY A 39 -37.93 -5.43 30.22
CA GLY A 39 -36.79 -6.26 29.85
C GLY A 39 -35.52 -5.46 29.65
N ASP A 40 -35.07 -4.79 30.71
CA ASP A 40 -33.69 -4.34 30.86
C ASP A 40 -32.76 -5.57 30.89
N VAL A 41 -32.48 -6.11 29.70
CA VAL A 41 -31.29 -6.93 29.51
C VAL A 41 -30.16 -5.93 29.45
N ALA A 42 -29.43 -5.79 30.57
CA ALA A 42 -28.13 -5.15 30.59
C ALA A 42 -27.24 -5.85 29.56
N ILE A 43 -27.20 -5.34 28.33
CA ILE A 43 -26.19 -5.68 27.36
C ILE A 43 -24.92 -5.14 27.97
N ALA A 44 -24.19 -6.01 28.65
CA ALA A 44 -22.84 -5.74 29.11
C ALA A 44 -22.09 -5.14 27.92
N SER A 45 -21.84 -3.84 28.00
CA SER A 45 -21.14 -3.11 26.96
C SER A 45 -19.74 -3.69 26.94
N ARG A 46 -19.50 -4.61 26.00
CA ARG A 46 -18.16 -5.13 25.74
C ARG A 46 -17.30 -3.88 25.54
N PRO A 47 -16.21 -3.68 26.32
CA PRO A 47 -15.35 -2.53 26.11
C PRO A 47 -14.96 -2.55 24.64
N ALA A 48 -15.24 -1.45 23.93
CA ALA A 48 -14.71 -1.24 22.62
C ALA A 48 -13.20 -1.20 22.80
N THR A 49 -12.53 -2.33 22.58
CA THR A 49 -11.08 -2.42 22.47
C THR A 49 -10.73 -1.68 21.20
N VAL A 50 -10.66 -0.35 21.31
CA VAL A 50 -10.05 0.51 20.31
C VAL A 50 -8.65 -0.04 20.12
N CYS A 51 -8.29 -0.39 18.88
CA CYS A 51 -6.93 -0.80 18.54
C CYS A 51 -6.01 0.44 18.70
N GLU A 52 -5.65 0.79 19.94
CA GLU A 52 -4.66 1.82 20.27
C GLU A 52 -3.24 1.37 19.89
N ALA A 53 -3.04 0.06 19.73
CA ALA A 53 -1.75 -0.57 19.53
C ALA A 53 -1.10 -0.34 18.14
N ALA A 54 -1.80 0.25 17.18
CA ALA A 54 -1.20 0.64 15.90
C ALA A 54 -0.45 1.99 15.96
N HIS A 55 -0.59 2.75 17.05
CA HIS A 55 0.11 4.04 17.18
C HIS A 55 1.60 3.82 17.46
N GLY A 56 2.46 4.34 16.58
CA GLY A 56 3.92 4.24 16.74
C GLY A 56 4.48 2.84 16.48
N ALA A 57 3.69 1.90 15.95
CA ALA A 57 4.15 0.54 15.67
C ALA A 57 5.19 0.55 14.54
N ALA A 58 6.39 0.08 14.84
CA ALA A 58 7.47 -0.11 13.88
C ALA A 58 7.39 -1.49 13.21
N LEU A 59 7.95 -1.60 12.01
CA LEU A 59 8.18 -2.90 11.37
C LEU A 59 9.38 -3.53 12.07
N GLN A 60 9.17 -4.59 12.85
CA GLN A 60 10.24 -5.17 13.67
C GLN A 60 11.43 -5.63 12.80
N SER A 61 11.16 -6.59 11.93
CA SER A 61 12.10 -7.10 10.92
C SER A 61 11.35 -7.35 9.61
N LEU A 62 12.09 -7.34 8.50
CA LEU A 62 11.62 -7.63 7.15
C LEU A 62 12.07 -9.02 6.65
N THR A 63 12.51 -9.92 7.52
CA THR A 63 12.87 -11.32 7.16
C THR A 63 11.73 -12.12 6.53
N TRP A 64 10.49 -11.67 6.70
CA TRP A 64 9.29 -12.25 6.08
C TRP A 64 9.07 -11.83 4.63
N VAL A 65 9.82 -10.85 4.11
CA VAL A 65 9.65 -10.39 2.72
C VAL A 65 9.91 -11.55 1.76
N PRO A 66 9.02 -11.81 0.80
CA PRO A 66 9.19 -12.92 -0.14
C PRO A 66 10.49 -12.82 -0.95
N ASP A 67 11.12 -13.97 -1.17
CA ASP A 67 12.46 -14.07 -1.77
C ASP A 67 12.51 -13.55 -3.22
N ASP A 68 11.39 -13.55 -3.94
CA ASP A 68 11.24 -13.07 -5.32
C ASP A 68 10.78 -11.59 -5.40
N ALA A 69 10.72 -10.85 -4.29
CA ALA A 69 10.50 -9.41 -4.32
C ALA A 69 11.59 -8.71 -5.17
N ARG A 70 11.20 -7.68 -5.93
CA ARG A 70 12.13 -6.88 -6.77
C ARG A 70 12.53 -5.57 -6.14
N LEU A 71 11.69 -5.05 -5.27
CA LEU A 71 11.89 -3.79 -4.57
C LEU A 71 11.37 -3.96 -3.15
N VAL A 72 12.14 -3.46 -2.19
CA VAL A 72 11.71 -3.29 -0.81
C VAL A 72 12.08 -1.87 -0.39
N VAL A 73 11.10 -1.11 0.06
CA VAL A 73 11.27 0.23 0.62
C VAL A 73 10.74 0.20 2.02
N ARG A 74 11.52 0.64 3.01
CA ARG A 74 11.07 0.89 4.39
C ARG A 74 11.06 2.39 4.64
N VAL A 75 9.93 2.91 5.08
CA VAL A 75 9.68 4.33 5.30
C VAL A 75 9.38 4.56 6.78
N ASP A 76 10.12 5.44 7.45
CA ASP A 76 9.79 5.93 8.80
C ASP A 76 8.90 7.17 8.67
N LEU A 77 7.61 7.01 8.96
CA LEU A 77 6.59 8.06 8.86
C LEU A 77 6.72 9.15 9.93
N GLU A 78 7.43 8.88 11.02
CA GLU A 78 7.63 9.84 12.11
C GLU A 78 8.95 10.62 11.95
N ASP A 79 9.79 10.26 10.98
CA ASP A 79 11.03 10.98 10.73
C ASP A 79 10.75 12.39 10.19
N PRO A 80 11.23 13.46 10.87
CA PRO A 80 10.99 14.85 10.46
C PRO A 80 11.60 15.20 9.10
N ALA A 81 12.54 14.41 8.61
CA ALA A 81 13.18 14.57 7.30
C ALA A 81 12.50 13.76 6.18
N LEU A 82 11.36 13.10 6.44
CA LEU A 82 10.70 12.27 5.43
C LEU A 82 10.27 13.05 4.17
N GLU A 83 9.59 14.19 4.33
CA GLU A 83 9.14 14.99 3.17
C GLU A 83 10.28 15.47 2.26
N PRO A 84 11.38 16.07 2.77
CA PRO A 84 12.52 16.40 1.92
C PRO A 84 13.23 15.15 1.37
N ALA A 85 13.27 14.03 2.11
CA ALA A 85 13.81 12.78 1.60
C ALA A 85 13.00 12.23 0.41
N LEU A 86 11.67 12.32 0.44
CA LEU A 86 10.80 11.93 -0.68
C LEU A 86 11.10 12.76 -1.95
N ALA A 87 11.29 14.07 -1.80
CA ALA A 87 11.66 14.95 -2.90
C ALA A 87 13.06 14.62 -3.46
N THR A 88 14.03 14.37 -2.56
CA THR A 88 15.39 13.95 -2.92
C THR A 88 15.40 12.62 -3.66
N LEU A 89 14.64 11.63 -3.19
CA LEU A 89 14.48 10.35 -3.87
C LEU A 89 13.87 10.53 -5.27
N ALA A 90 12.79 11.30 -5.40
CA ALA A 90 12.13 11.54 -6.67
C ALA A 90 13.07 12.21 -7.70
N ALA A 91 13.88 13.18 -7.25
CA ALA A 91 14.87 13.82 -8.10
C ALA A 91 16.01 12.86 -8.52
N HIS A 92 16.49 12.03 -7.58
CA HIS A 92 17.53 11.03 -7.86
C HIS A 92 17.06 10.02 -8.91
N VAL A 93 15.88 9.40 -8.74
CA VAL A 93 15.37 8.38 -9.66
C VAL A 93 15.00 8.96 -11.03
N ALA A 94 14.65 10.24 -11.13
CA ALA A 94 14.38 10.89 -12.41
C ALA A 94 15.65 11.05 -13.28
N GLY A 95 16.83 11.12 -12.66
CA GLY A 95 18.12 11.18 -13.35
C GLY A 95 18.80 9.82 -13.54
N ASP A 96 18.26 8.76 -12.95
CA ASP A 96 18.88 7.44 -12.92
C ASP A 96 18.37 6.53 -14.05
N ASN A 97 19.29 6.14 -14.94
CA ASN A 97 18.98 5.30 -16.11
C ASN A 97 19.29 3.82 -15.86
N ASP A 98 19.82 3.47 -14.69
CA ASP A 98 20.26 2.11 -14.36
C ASP A 98 19.25 1.39 -13.44
N LEU A 99 18.07 1.99 -13.23
CA LEU A 99 16.96 1.38 -12.50
C LEU A 99 15.93 0.74 -13.45
N PRO A 100 15.30 -0.40 -13.07
CA PRO A 100 14.18 -0.94 -13.80
C PRO A 100 13.04 0.07 -13.87
N VAL A 101 12.42 0.21 -15.05
CA VAL A 101 11.34 1.20 -15.30
C VAL A 101 10.23 1.12 -14.25
N VAL A 102 9.84 -0.09 -13.86
CA VAL A 102 8.77 -0.32 -12.88
C VAL A 102 9.16 0.12 -11.47
N SER A 103 10.44 0.00 -11.11
CA SER A 103 10.96 0.47 -9.82
C SER A 103 11.16 1.99 -9.82
N THR A 104 11.62 2.57 -10.93
CA THR A 104 11.69 4.04 -11.12
C THR A 104 10.32 4.67 -10.97
N LEU A 105 9.28 4.09 -11.60
CA LEU A 105 7.91 4.58 -11.47
C LEU A 105 7.41 4.48 -10.02
N ALA A 106 7.60 3.34 -9.37
CA ALA A 106 7.18 3.15 -7.97
C ALA A 106 7.85 4.15 -7.03
N LEU A 107 9.17 4.36 -7.16
CA LEU A 107 9.95 5.25 -6.31
C LEU A 107 9.66 6.74 -6.59
N SER A 108 9.51 7.14 -7.85
CA SER A 108 9.15 8.52 -8.21
C SER A 108 7.74 8.91 -7.74
N GLN A 109 6.85 7.94 -7.59
CA GLN A 109 5.47 8.14 -7.10
C GLN A 109 5.33 7.91 -5.59
N LEU A 110 6.40 7.62 -4.86
CA LEU A 110 6.32 7.24 -3.44
C LEU A 110 5.62 8.31 -2.59
N GLY A 111 5.94 9.59 -2.79
CA GLY A 111 5.31 10.70 -2.08
C GLY A 111 3.81 10.83 -2.39
N LEU A 112 3.40 10.63 -3.65
CA LEU A 112 1.99 10.62 -4.04
C LEU A 112 1.24 9.46 -3.36
N GLN A 113 1.82 8.26 -3.37
CA GLN A 113 1.23 7.09 -2.73
C GLN A 113 1.04 7.31 -1.22
N LEU A 114 2.04 7.87 -0.53
CA LEU A 114 1.94 8.19 0.90
C LEU A 114 0.90 9.28 1.19
N SER A 115 0.75 10.27 0.29
CA SER A 115 -0.28 11.32 0.43
C SER A 115 -1.70 10.77 0.38
N ILE A 116 -1.90 9.64 -0.33
CA ILE A 116 -3.17 8.92 -0.38
C ILE A 116 -3.31 8.00 0.84
N LEU A 117 -2.26 7.25 1.17
CA LEU A 117 -2.30 6.21 2.19
C LEU A 117 -2.45 6.76 3.61
N ARG A 118 -1.77 7.85 3.97
CA ARG A 118 -1.80 8.40 5.34
C ARG A 118 -3.21 8.81 5.80
N PRO A 119 -4.03 9.57 5.03
CA PRO A 119 -5.41 9.86 5.40
C PRO A 119 -6.26 8.60 5.59
N LEU A 120 -6.04 7.56 4.79
CA LEU A 120 -6.79 6.31 4.88
C LEU A 120 -6.45 5.55 6.16
N LEU A 121 -5.16 5.45 6.49
CA LEU A 121 -4.70 4.90 7.77
C LEU A 121 -5.31 5.67 8.93
N ALA A 122 -5.27 7.00 8.90
CA ALA A 122 -5.87 7.85 9.93
C ALA A 122 -7.39 7.63 10.06
N ALA A 123 -8.12 7.45 8.95
CA ALA A 123 -9.56 7.14 8.96
C ALA A 123 -9.87 5.80 9.65
N ALA A 124 -8.99 4.80 9.50
CA ALA A 124 -9.06 3.54 10.22
C ALA A 124 -8.42 3.58 11.63
N LYS A 125 -8.03 4.78 12.10
CA LYS A 125 -7.32 5.00 13.37
C LYS A 125 -5.99 4.23 13.48
N LEU A 126 -5.35 3.99 12.34
CA LEU A 126 -4.02 3.42 12.24
C LEU A 126 -3.01 4.55 12.13
N ALA A 127 -1.94 4.46 12.91
CA ALA A 127 -0.85 5.43 12.91
C ALA A 127 0.50 4.70 13.05
N PRO A 128 0.82 3.81 12.09
CA PRO A 128 2.07 3.06 12.14
C PRO A 128 3.24 4.04 12.08
N ARG A 129 4.33 3.73 12.78
CA ARG A 129 5.57 4.48 12.65
C ARG A 129 6.25 4.16 11.32
N GLU A 130 6.19 2.90 10.87
CA GLU A 130 6.85 2.50 9.63
C GLU A 130 5.91 1.80 8.67
N LEU A 131 6.21 1.97 7.39
CA LEU A 131 5.57 1.25 6.29
C LEU A 131 6.63 0.58 5.41
N ALA A 132 6.28 -0.57 4.85
CA ALA A 132 7.05 -1.23 3.81
C ALA A 132 6.30 -1.15 2.48
N LEU A 133 6.97 -0.73 1.41
CA LEU A 133 6.49 -0.93 0.05
C LEU A 133 7.29 -2.06 -0.58
N LEU A 134 6.60 -3.09 -1.04
CA LEU A 134 7.17 -4.21 -1.77
C LEU A 134 6.75 -4.13 -3.24
N GLN A 135 7.60 -4.60 -4.13
CA GLN A 135 7.23 -4.84 -5.52
C GLN A 135 7.42 -6.31 -5.88
N THR A 136 6.37 -6.92 -6.43
CA THR A 136 6.44 -8.29 -6.95
C THR A 136 7.25 -8.36 -8.24
N GLU A 137 7.55 -9.58 -8.73
CA GLU A 137 8.17 -9.74 -10.04
C GLU A 137 7.32 -9.20 -11.20
N ALA A 138 6.00 -9.22 -11.04
CA ALA A 138 5.04 -8.67 -11.99
C ALA A 138 4.95 -7.14 -11.93
N GLY A 139 5.68 -6.49 -11.01
CA GLY A 139 5.68 -5.03 -10.86
C GLY A 139 4.59 -4.47 -9.96
N GLU A 140 3.83 -5.33 -9.28
CA GLU A 140 2.73 -4.90 -8.41
C GLU A 140 3.25 -4.34 -7.09
N ALA A 141 2.72 -3.18 -6.70
CA ALA A 141 3.04 -2.50 -5.45
C ALA A 141 2.18 -3.02 -4.29
N VAL A 142 2.82 -3.41 -3.19
CA VAL A 142 2.17 -3.90 -1.97
C VAL A 142 2.66 -3.07 -0.79
N TRP A 143 1.76 -2.34 -0.14
CA TRP A 143 2.07 -1.60 1.08
C TRP A 143 1.79 -2.47 2.29
N VAL A 144 2.75 -2.64 3.18
CA VAL A 144 2.62 -3.47 4.39
C VAL A 144 2.90 -2.62 5.62
N LEU A 145 2.10 -2.85 6.66
CA LEU A 145 2.31 -2.30 8.00
C LEU A 145 2.18 -3.41 9.04
N HIS A 146 2.69 -3.15 10.23
CA HIS A 146 2.50 -3.99 11.40
C HIS A 146 1.49 -3.31 12.34
N ALA A 147 0.47 -4.06 12.75
CA ALA A 147 -0.61 -3.62 13.62
C ALA A 147 -0.84 -4.67 14.72
N PRO A 148 -0.10 -4.60 15.85
CA PRO A 148 -0.14 -5.59 16.93
C PRO A 148 -1.43 -5.45 17.75
N CYS A 149 -2.57 -5.72 17.13
CA CYS A 149 -3.87 -5.67 17.77
C CYS A 149 -4.76 -6.83 17.37
N ASP A 150 -5.84 -7.00 18.13
CA ASP A 150 -6.85 -8.01 17.86
C ASP A 150 -7.37 -7.86 16.41
N ILE A 151 -7.08 -8.87 15.59
CA ILE A 151 -7.35 -8.84 14.15
C ILE A 151 -8.84 -8.65 13.85
N GLU A 152 -9.73 -9.17 14.71
CA GLU A 152 -11.18 -9.03 14.57
C GLU A 152 -11.69 -7.62 14.93
N ALA A 153 -11.09 -6.97 15.92
CA ALA A 153 -11.37 -5.56 16.22
C ALA A 153 -10.89 -4.66 15.07
N LEU A 154 -9.68 -4.91 14.57
CA LEU A 154 -9.09 -4.20 13.43
C LEU A 154 -9.92 -4.37 12.15
N ARG A 155 -10.34 -5.60 11.84
CA ARG A 155 -11.22 -5.92 10.71
C ARG A 155 -12.50 -5.12 10.77
N ARG A 156 -13.16 -5.08 11.94
CA ARG A 156 -14.38 -4.29 12.15
C ARG A 156 -14.14 -2.79 11.99
N ALA A 157 -13.04 -2.28 12.55
CA ALA A 157 -12.67 -0.86 12.41
C ALA A 157 -12.44 -0.47 10.94
N MET A 158 -11.81 -1.36 10.16
CA MET A 158 -11.61 -1.15 8.72
C MET A 158 -12.91 -1.23 7.91
N GLU A 159 -13.80 -2.18 8.20
CA GLU A 159 -15.13 -2.25 7.57
C GLU A 159 -16.01 -1.05 7.90
N GLU A 160 -15.82 -0.43 9.06
CA GLU A 160 -16.52 0.81 9.45
C GLU A 160 -15.90 2.04 8.78
N ALA A 161 -14.57 2.13 8.73
CA ALA A 161 -13.85 3.25 8.16
C ALA A 161 -13.88 3.28 6.63
N TRP A 162 -13.87 2.10 6.00
CA TRP A 162 -13.75 1.94 4.56
C TRP A 162 -14.89 1.09 4.01
N PRO A 163 -15.37 1.38 2.79
CA PRO A 163 -16.41 0.59 2.13
C PRO A 163 -15.82 -0.72 1.59
N VAL A 164 -15.37 -1.61 2.47
CA VAL A 164 -14.79 -2.93 2.16
C VAL A 164 -15.62 -4.05 2.78
N ARG A 165 -15.47 -5.28 2.26
CA ARG A 165 -16.11 -6.48 2.78
C ARG A 165 -15.09 -7.57 2.94
N THR A 166 -15.05 -8.19 4.12
CA THR A 166 -14.11 -9.26 4.39
C THR A 166 -14.62 -10.62 3.90
N ARG A 167 -13.68 -11.44 3.45
CA ARG A 167 -13.88 -12.81 2.99
C ARG A 167 -12.71 -13.66 3.46
N GLY A 168 -13.02 -14.75 4.14
CA GLY A 168 -12.03 -15.78 4.50
C GLY A 168 -11.66 -16.64 3.29
N PHE A 169 -10.43 -17.15 3.28
CA PHE A 169 -9.96 -18.19 2.37
C PHE A 169 -9.00 -19.13 3.11
N ALA A 170 -8.56 -20.20 2.46
CA ALA A 170 -7.72 -21.23 3.08
C ALA A 170 -6.36 -20.73 3.63
N GLY A 171 -5.94 -19.51 3.30
CA GLY A 171 -4.68 -18.90 3.74
C GLY A 171 -4.85 -17.55 4.44
N GLY A 172 -6.04 -17.22 4.96
CA GLY A 172 -6.25 -15.99 5.74
C GLY A 172 -7.54 -15.25 5.40
N VAL A 173 -7.52 -13.93 5.61
CA VAL A 173 -8.66 -13.04 5.37
C VAL A 173 -8.25 -11.92 4.41
N VAL A 174 -9.12 -11.63 3.45
CA VAL A 174 -9.00 -10.48 2.55
C VAL A 174 -10.24 -9.61 2.68
N ALA A 175 -10.08 -8.29 2.75
CA ALA A 175 -11.16 -7.34 2.53
C ALA A 175 -11.10 -6.78 1.11
N GLU A 176 -12.17 -6.93 0.35
CA GLU A 176 -12.30 -6.43 -1.01
C GLU A 176 -13.23 -5.20 -1.02
N PRO A 177 -13.10 -4.26 -1.98
CA PRO A 177 -14.02 -3.14 -2.10
C PRO A 177 -15.49 -3.59 -2.18
N ALA A 178 -16.35 -3.03 -1.34
CA ALA A 178 -17.78 -3.40 -1.27
C ALA A 178 -18.57 -3.04 -2.55
N ARG A 179 -18.03 -2.11 -3.35
CA ARG A 179 -18.58 -1.67 -4.63
C ARG A 179 -17.44 -1.40 -5.63
N PRO A 180 -17.65 -1.66 -6.93
CA PRO A 180 -16.68 -1.28 -7.97
C PRO A 180 -16.36 0.22 -7.90
N GLY A 181 -15.08 0.57 -7.96
CA GLY A 181 -14.60 1.96 -7.90
C GLY A 181 -14.73 2.64 -6.54
N GLY A 182 -15.03 1.89 -5.47
CA GLY A 182 -15.07 2.40 -4.10
C GLY A 182 -13.67 2.55 -3.51
N PHE A 183 -13.24 1.56 -2.73
CA PHE A 183 -11.91 1.53 -2.13
C PHE A 183 -10.86 1.11 -3.17
N PHE A 184 -9.66 1.68 -3.10
CA PHE A 184 -8.62 1.60 -4.14
C PHE A 184 -7.73 0.35 -4.07
N ALA A 185 -7.91 -0.48 -3.05
CA ALA A 185 -7.07 -1.65 -2.78
C ALA A 185 -7.91 -2.82 -2.25
N ASP A 186 -7.38 -4.03 -2.34
CA ASP A 186 -7.77 -5.09 -1.41
C ASP A 186 -6.91 -4.96 -0.13
N VAL A 187 -7.43 -5.39 1.01
CA VAL A 187 -6.70 -5.43 2.28
C VAL A 187 -6.47 -6.88 2.67
N VAL A 188 -5.22 -7.29 2.80
CA VAL A 188 -4.83 -8.62 3.25
C VAL A 188 -4.46 -8.55 4.73
N PHE A 189 -5.07 -9.43 5.52
CA PHE A 189 -4.70 -9.67 6.90
C PHE A 189 -3.78 -10.89 6.93
N ALA A 190 -2.49 -10.63 6.99
CA ALA A 190 -1.44 -11.66 6.98
C ALA A 190 -1.21 -12.21 8.39
N SER A 191 -0.45 -13.30 8.46
CA SER A 191 0.09 -13.81 9.72
C SER A 191 1.00 -12.77 10.40
N ASP A 192 1.13 -12.89 11.71
CA ASP A 192 2.02 -12.05 12.54
C ASP A 192 1.67 -10.56 12.54
N ASP A 193 0.38 -10.26 12.69
CA ASP A 193 -0.13 -8.89 12.89
C ASP A 193 0.18 -7.92 11.73
N ARG A 194 0.46 -8.45 10.54
CA ARG A 194 0.71 -7.65 9.34
C ARG A 194 -0.57 -7.38 8.56
N ILE A 195 -0.68 -6.16 8.06
CA ILE A 195 -1.73 -5.76 7.13
C ILE A 195 -1.08 -5.30 5.84
N ALA A 196 -1.58 -5.79 4.70
CA ALA A 196 -1.13 -5.34 3.40
C ALA A 196 -2.25 -4.71 2.58
N PHE A 197 -1.97 -3.58 1.94
CA PHE A 197 -2.80 -2.99 0.90
C PHE A 197 -2.23 -3.42 -0.44
N VAL A 198 -3.08 -4.07 -1.24
CA VAL A 198 -2.68 -4.64 -2.52
C VAL A 198 -3.61 -4.19 -3.63
N PRO A 199 -3.22 -4.29 -4.92
CA PRO A 199 -4.11 -3.95 -6.02
C PRO A 199 -5.45 -4.70 -5.92
N VAL A 200 -6.52 -4.02 -6.31
CA VAL A 200 -7.88 -4.60 -6.31
C VAL A 200 -7.90 -5.87 -7.15
N HIS A 201 -8.56 -6.92 -6.66
CA HIS A 201 -8.65 -8.26 -7.24
C HIS A 201 -7.37 -9.10 -7.17
N SER A 202 -6.32 -8.63 -6.51
CA SER A 202 -5.08 -9.39 -6.28
C SER A 202 -4.97 -9.96 -4.86
N GLY A 203 -5.92 -9.66 -3.96
CA GLY A 203 -5.89 -10.03 -2.54
C GLY A 203 -5.47 -11.46 -2.22
N THR A 204 -6.19 -12.46 -2.74
CA THR A 204 -5.90 -13.88 -2.41
C THR A 204 -4.52 -14.33 -2.92
N ARG A 205 -4.12 -13.90 -4.11
CA ARG A 205 -2.82 -14.27 -4.70
C ARG A 205 -1.69 -13.62 -3.92
N LEU A 206 -1.77 -12.32 -3.69
CA LEU A 206 -0.72 -11.58 -2.98
C LEU A 206 -0.65 -11.94 -1.50
N ALA A 207 -1.76 -12.39 -0.89
CA ALA A 207 -1.70 -13.00 0.44
C ALA A 207 -0.84 -14.27 0.44
N ARG A 208 -1.03 -15.21 -0.50
CA ARG A 208 -0.19 -16.42 -0.57
C ARG A 208 1.28 -16.10 -0.86
N TRP A 209 1.53 -15.09 -1.68
CA TRP A 209 2.87 -14.58 -1.94
C TRP A 209 3.53 -14.04 -0.66
N LEU A 210 2.83 -13.19 0.11
CA LEU A 210 3.31 -12.66 1.40
C LEU A 210 3.55 -13.75 2.47
N GLU A 211 2.81 -14.85 2.40
CA GLU A 211 2.98 -16.03 3.26
C GLU A 211 4.03 -17.03 2.73
N GLY A 212 4.77 -16.68 1.65
CA GLY A 212 5.80 -17.54 1.06
C GLY A 212 5.28 -18.84 0.45
N SER A 213 3.97 -18.98 0.27
CA SER A 213 3.33 -20.18 -0.30
C SER A 213 3.28 -20.18 -1.82
N GLU A 214 3.48 -19.02 -2.45
CA GLU A 214 3.66 -18.89 -3.90
C GLU A 214 5.04 -18.28 -4.18
N THR A 215 6.01 -19.14 -4.53
CA THR A 215 7.18 -18.70 -5.32
C THR A 215 6.74 -18.57 -6.78
N SER A 216 7.07 -17.45 -7.42
CA SER A 216 6.83 -17.28 -8.86
C SER A 216 7.39 -18.46 -9.67
N PRO A 217 6.59 -19.11 -10.54
CA PRO A 217 7.07 -20.19 -11.39
C PRO A 217 8.07 -19.60 -12.40
N GLY A 218 9.36 -19.78 -12.13
CA GLY A 218 10.44 -19.13 -12.86
C GLY A 218 11.57 -18.61 -11.97
N SER A 219 11.40 -18.61 -10.64
CA SER A 219 12.51 -18.44 -9.70
C SER A 219 13.46 -19.64 -9.85
N LEU A 220 14.40 -19.52 -10.78
CA LEU A 220 15.47 -20.47 -11.01
C LEU A 220 16.40 -20.40 -9.80
N ILE A 221 16.07 -21.18 -8.77
CA ILE A 221 16.93 -21.46 -7.61
C ILE A 221 17.41 -20.15 -6.96
N ALA A 222 16.68 -19.69 -5.94
CA ALA A 222 17.34 -18.88 -4.92
C ALA A 222 18.48 -19.75 -4.39
N ASP A 223 19.69 -19.51 -4.87
CA ASP A 223 20.90 -20.09 -4.29
C ASP A 223 20.88 -19.64 -2.83
N ASP A 224 21.05 -20.56 -1.87
CA ASP A 224 21.00 -20.25 -0.41
C ASP A 224 21.96 -19.11 -0.02
N ALA A 225 22.90 -18.77 -0.91
CA ALA A 225 23.84 -17.66 -0.79
C ALA A 225 23.28 -16.27 -1.16
N THR A 226 22.11 -16.15 -1.82
CA THR A 226 21.57 -14.85 -2.24
C THR A 226 20.90 -14.15 -1.06
N PRO A 227 21.38 -12.98 -0.61
CA PRO A 227 20.81 -12.30 0.53
C PRO A 227 19.35 -11.88 0.28
N ARG A 228 18.50 -12.07 1.29
CA ARG A 228 17.09 -11.66 1.23
C ARG A 228 16.98 -10.15 1.26
N LEU A 229 16.14 -9.57 0.38
CA LEU A 229 16.03 -8.12 0.26
C LEU A 229 15.58 -7.46 1.57
N GLY A 230 14.69 -8.10 2.32
CA GLY A 230 14.25 -7.61 3.62
C GLY A 230 15.39 -7.52 4.64
N GLU A 231 16.24 -8.54 4.71
CA GLU A 231 17.44 -8.54 5.58
C GLU A 231 18.43 -7.44 5.17
N LEU A 232 18.59 -7.21 3.85
CA LEU A 232 19.42 -6.14 3.34
C LEU A 232 18.89 -4.75 3.72
N VAL A 233 17.57 -4.54 3.72
CA VAL A 233 16.96 -3.29 4.18
C VAL A 233 17.16 -3.11 5.68
N ASP A 234 16.99 -4.17 6.47
CA ASP A 234 17.20 -4.13 7.92
C ASP A 234 18.67 -3.85 8.28
N ALA A 235 19.62 -4.30 7.46
CA ALA A 235 21.05 -4.06 7.64
C ALA A 235 21.50 -2.64 7.24
N LEU A 236 20.66 -1.86 6.55
CA LEU A 236 20.98 -0.46 6.25
C LEU A 236 20.87 0.39 7.52
N GLU A 237 21.83 1.31 7.71
CA GLU A 237 21.74 2.32 8.75
C GLU A 237 20.43 3.10 8.67
N ALA A 238 19.91 3.53 9.82
CA ALA A 238 18.67 4.27 9.91
C ALA A 238 18.68 5.52 9.01
N ALA A 239 17.55 5.74 8.33
CA ALA A 239 17.26 6.85 7.44
C ALA A 239 15.73 6.95 7.27
N PRO A 240 15.18 8.12 6.89
CA PRO A 240 13.75 8.29 6.62
C PRO A 240 13.21 7.27 5.62
N ILE A 241 14.01 6.94 4.59
CA ILE A 241 13.69 5.91 3.60
C ILE A 241 14.92 5.03 3.36
N ARG A 242 14.72 3.71 3.44
CA ARG A 242 15.71 2.69 3.10
C ARG A 242 15.18 1.86 1.94
N VAL A 243 15.98 1.66 0.90
CA VAL A 243 15.56 1.00 -0.34
C VAL A 243 16.54 -0.10 -0.69
N VAL A 244 16.03 -1.28 -1.06
CA VAL A 244 16.82 -2.31 -1.75
C VAL A 244 16.10 -2.71 -3.02
N ILE A 245 16.84 -2.71 -4.12
CA ILE A 245 16.35 -2.96 -5.48
C ILE A 245 17.13 -4.12 -6.05
N ARG A 246 16.40 -5.08 -6.60
CA ARG A 246 16.95 -6.14 -7.43
C ARG A 246 16.73 -5.73 -8.89
N ASN A 247 17.81 -5.28 -9.52
CA ASN A 247 17.82 -4.88 -10.91
C ASN A 247 17.77 -6.11 -11.81
N THR A 248 16.56 -6.60 -12.05
CA THR A 248 16.26 -7.62 -13.06
C THR A 248 15.23 -7.05 -14.04
N GLY A 249 15.48 -7.18 -15.34
CA GLY A 249 14.56 -6.75 -16.40
C GLY A 249 15.06 -5.57 -17.23
N PHE A 250 14.13 -4.89 -17.92
CA PHE A 250 14.44 -3.73 -18.75
C PHE A 250 14.77 -2.52 -17.88
N LEU A 251 15.99 -2.00 -18.05
CA LEU A 251 16.45 -0.79 -17.39
C LEU A 251 15.83 0.45 -18.06
N SER A 252 15.78 1.55 -17.31
CA SER A 252 15.35 2.86 -17.81
C SER A 252 16.40 3.44 -18.75
N GLY A 253 16.51 2.95 -19.97
CA GLY A 253 17.52 3.36 -20.93
C GLY A 253 17.93 2.25 -21.89
N ASP A 254 18.80 2.56 -22.84
CA ASP A 254 19.13 1.66 -23.96
C ASP A 254 20.27 0.66 -23.65
N ARG A 255 20.48 0.33 -22.36
CA ARG A 255 21.57 -0.56 -21.92
C ARG A 255 21.02 -1.84 -21.32
N ALA A 256 21.37 -2.97 -21.92
CA ALA A 256 21.24 -4.28 -21.27
C ALA A 256 22.42 -4.47 -20.30
N VAL A 257 22.15 -4.67 -19.01
CA VAL A 257 23.18 -5.08 -18.05
C VAL A 257 23.15 -6.61 -17.94
N PRO A 258 24.28 -7.30 -18.18
CA PRO A 258 24.36 -8.73 -17.93
C PRO A 258 24.41 -8.98 -16.43
N GLY A 259 23.35 -9.59 -15.90
CA GLY A 259 23.30 -10.08 -14.51
C GLY A 259 22.34 -9.29 -13.61
N GLN A 260 21.93 -9.97 -12.53
CA GLN A 260 21.17 -9.35 -11.44
C GLN A 260 22.11 -8.46 -10.63
N THR A 261 21.84 -7.16 -10.59
CA THR A 261 22.55 -6.24 -9.70
C THR A 261 21.65 -5.87 -8.52
N LEU A 262 22.24 -5.77 -7.33
CA LEU A 262 21.54 -5.30 -6.13
C LEU A 262 21.97 -3.86 -5.85
N ARG A 263 21.00 -2.97 -5.69
CA ARG A 263 21.23 -1.59 -5.27
C ARG A 263 20.61 -1.37 -3.91
N ARG A 264 21.33 -0.65 -3.05
CA ARG A 264 20.95 -0.44 -1.66
C ARG A 264 21.10 1.04 -1.34
N LEU A 265 19.99 1.72 -1.11
CA LEU A 265 19.96 3.17 -0.98
C LEU A 265 19.47 3.57 0.42
N ARG A 266 20.17 4.52 1.02
CA ARG A 266 19.68 5.33 2.13
C ARG A 266 19.31 6.70 1.60
N VAL A 267 18.09 7.14 1.86
CA VAL A 267 17.62 8.45 1.42
C VAL A 267 17.51 9.34 2.65
N LEU A 268 18.30 10.40 2.64
CA LEU A 268 18.27 11.46 3.63
C LEU A 268 17.58 12.70 3.04
N ALA A 269 17.38 13.73 3.86
CA ALA A 269 16.70 14.95 3.45
C ALA A 269 17.25 15.58 2.16
N ASN A 270 18.56 15.51 1.95
CA ASN A 270 19.29 16.25 0.93
C ASN A 270 20.23 15.39 0.07
N THR A 271 20.28 14.07 0.32
CA THR A 271 21.16 13.18 -0.43
C THR A 271 20.60 11.76 -0.50
N VAL A 272 21.01 11.03 -1.53
CA VAL A 272 20.84 9.57 -1.62
C VAL A 272 22.23 8.96 -1.51
N GLU A 273 22.43 8.11 -0.50
CA GLU A 273 23.66 7.36 -0.29
C GLU A 273 23.46 5.93 -0.79
N GLU A 274 24.32 5.48 -1.70
CA GLU A 274 24.33 4.09 -2.15
C GLU A 274 25.35 3.30 -1.34
N ALA A 275 24.89 2.23 -0.67
CA ALA A 275 25.77 1.33 0.05
C ALA A 275 26.64 0.56 -0.96
N PRO A 276 27.88 0.17 -0.58
CA PRO A 276 28.79 -0.55 -1.47
C PRO A 276 28.14 -1.83 -2.03
N ALA A 277 28.62 -2.37 -3.15
CA ALA A 277 28.16 -3.70 -3.59
C ALA A 277 28.48 -4.75 -2.51
N LEU A 278 27.60 -5.75 -2.36
CA LEU A 278 27.95 -6.94 -1.58
C LEU A 278 28.97 -7.76 -2.38
N PRO A 279 29.97 -8.37 -1.70
CA PRO A 279 30.98 -9.19 -2.35
C PRO A 279 30.41 -10.43 -3.04
#